data_AF-A0A350IBH8-F1
#
_entry.id   AF-A0A350IBH8-F1
#
_cell.length_a   1.000
_cell.length_b   1.000
_cell.length_c   1.000
_cell.angle_alpha   90.00
_cell.angle_beta   90.00
_cell.angle_gamma   90.00
#
_symmetry.space_group_name_H-M   'P 1'
#
loop_
_entity.id
_entity.type
_entity.pdbx_description
1 polymer ?
#
loop_
_entity_poly.entity_id
_entity_poly.type
_entity_poly.pdbx_seq_one_letter_code
_entity_poly.pdbx_strand_id
1 'polypeptide(L)' 'MTYEEKIDTSFFFINEQSTNCCTGPALQKMEFHALKLSEFDSSEVAFYNLNDPAKFGRYTFLKKEEGKYKKLQLYNLR' A
#
# COMPACT_ATOMS: atom_id res chain seq x y z
N MET A 1 -11.08 -2.52 -20.54
CA MET A 1 -11.79 -3.52 -19.74
C MET A 1 -12.09 -4.74 -20.57
N THR A 2 -11.05 -5.55 -20.75
CA THR A 2 -11.11 -6.92 -21.24
C THR A 2 -11.91 -7.80 -20.28
N TYR A 3 -12.18 -9.05 -20.68
CA TYR A 3 -12.91 -10.00 -19.82
C TYR A 3 -12.14 -10.31 -18.54
N GLU A 4 -10.83 -10.55 -18.64
CA GLU A 4 -9.94 -10.76 -17.50
C GLU A 4 -9.92 -9.55 -16.56
N GLU A 5 -9.76 -8.33 -17.10
CA GLU A 5 -9.79 -7.09 -16.31
C GLU A 5 -11.11 -6.94 -15.53
N LYS A 6 -12.24 -7.41 -16.06
CA LYS A 6 -13.54 -7.39 -15.36
C LYS A 6 -13.60 -8.37 -14.20
N ILE A 7 -13.04 -9.57 -14.37
CA ILE A 7 -12.97 -10.59 -13.32
C ILE A 7 -12.06 -10.10 -12.18
N ASP A 8 -10.87 -9.62 -12.53
CA ASP A 8 -9.90 -9.11 -11.56
C ASP A 8 -10.44 -7.89 -10.80
N THR A 9 -11.10 -6.98 -11.51
CA THR A 9 -11.76 -5.82 -10.88
C THR A 9 -12.85 -6.26 -9.91
N SER A 10 -13.64 -7.26 -10.28
CA SER A 10 -14.67 -7.81 -9.39
C SER A 10 -14.04 -8.43 -8.14
N PHE A 11 -12.98 -9.20 -8.29
CA PHE A 11 -12.25 -9.80 -7.16
C PHE A 11 -11.64 -8.73 -6.24
N PHE A 12 -11.08 -7.66 -6.82
CA PHE A 12 -10.52 -6.53 -6.09
C PHE A 12 -11.55 -5.82 -5.21
N PHE A 13 -12.79 -5.63 -5.70
CA PHE A 13 -13.85 -4.98 -4.94
C PHE A 13 -14.63 -5.91 -4.00
N ILE A 14 -14.61 -7.23 -4.24
CA ILE A 14 -15.23 -8.22 -3.35
C ILE A 14 -14.34 -8.50 -2.13
N ASN A 15 -13.02 -8.41 -2.27
CA ASN A 15 -12.11 -8.61 -1.16
C ASN A 15 -12.14 -7.40 -0.19
N GLU A 16 -12.70 -7.61 1.00
CA GLU A 16 -12.82 -6.58 2.05
C GLU A 16 -11.48 -5.92 2.41
N GLN A 17 -10.36 -6.63 2.28
CA GLN A 17 -9.05 -6.06 2.61
C GLN A 17 -8.64 -4.95 1.63
N SER A 18 -8.96 -5.10 0.35
CA SER A 18 -8.67 -4.12 -0.69
C SER A 18 -9.59 -2.90 -0.58
N THR A 19 -10.89 -3.12 -0.37
CA THR A 19 -11.86 -2.03 -0.28
C THR A 19 -11.79 -1.22 1.01
N ASN A 20 -11.26 -1.78 2.10
CA ASN A 20 -11.08 -1.01 3.33
C ASN A 20 -10.10 0.16 3.19
N CYS A 21 -9.21 0.13 2.19
CA CYS A 21 -8.12 1.10 2.06
C CYS A 21 -7.92 1.66 0.64
N CYS A 22 -8.43 0.99 -0.40
CA CYS A 22 -8.41 1.46 -1.80
C CYS A 22 -9.82 1.87 -2.28
N THR A 23 -10.38 2.96 -1.75
CA THR A 23 -11.73 3.43 -2.09
C THR A 23 -11.77 4.84 -2.62
N GLY A 24 -12.94 5.23 -3.13
CA GLY A 24 -13.21 6.56 -3.67
C GLY A 24 -12.70 6.76 -5.09
N PRO A 25 -12.88 7.96 -5.67
CA PRO A 25 -12.57 8.26 -7.07
C PRO A 25 -11.08 8.15 -7.42
N ALA A 26 -10.20 8.08 -6.43
CA ALA A 26 -8.75 7.92 -6.60
C ALA A 26 -8.23 6.51 -6.24
N LEU A 27 -9.13 5.59 -5.84
CA LEU A 27 -8.77 4.30 -5.25
C LEU A 27 -7.76 4.43 -4.10
N GLN A 28 -7.90 5.50 -3.32
CA GLN A 28 -7.01 5.86 -2.25
C GLN A 28 -7.80 6.54 -1.14
N LYS A 29 -7.76 5.93 0.04
CA LYS A 29 -8.20 6.60 1.26
C LYS A 29 -7.04 7.43 1.81
N MET A 30 -7.30 8.67 2.21
CA MET A 30 -6.28 9.58 2.78
C MET A 30 -5.98 9.23 4.24
N GLU A 31 -5.56 7.99 4.48
CA GLU A 31 -5.28 7.40 5.78
C GLU A 31 -3.87 6.81 5.82
N PHE A 32 -3.34 6.69 7.04
CA PHE A 32 -2.03 6.11 7.31
C PHE A 32 -2.22 4.75 7.96
N HIS A 33 -1.70 3.70 7.32
CA HIS A 33 -1.81 2.33 7.81
C HIS A 33 -0.43 1.78 8.15
N ALA A 34 -0.36 0.95 9.19
CA ALA A 34 0.85 0.22 9.49
C ALA A 34 1.09 -0.83 8.39
N LEU A 35 2.26 -0.78 7.77
CA LEU A 35 2.72 -1.85 6.89
C LEU A 35 3.68 -2.72 7.69
N LYS A 36 3.42 -4.03 7.72
CA LYS A 36 4.25 -5.04 8.39
C LYS A 36 5.53 -5.33 7.60
N LEU A 37 6.30 -4.28 7.28
CA LEU A 37 7.52 -4.39 6.47
C LEU A 37 8.61 -5.25 7.13
N SER A 38 8.53 -5.45 8.45
CA SER A 38 9.42 -6.34 9.19
C SER A 38 9.12 -7.83 9.00
N GLU A 39 7.97 -8.19 8.40
CA GLU A 39 7.56 -9.58 8.18
C GLU A 39 7.96 -10.10 6.79
N PHE A 40 8.55 -9.26 5.92
CA PHE A 40 8.98 -9.66 4.58
C PHE A 40 10.43 -10.14 4.57
N ASP A 41 10.71 -11.16 3.75
CA ASP A 41 12.07 -11.54 3.42
C ASP A 41 12.68 -10.49 2.49
N SER A 42 13.72 -9.80 2.96
CA SER A 42 14.43 -8.78 2.19
C SER A 42 15.03 -9.30 0.87
N SER A 43 15.26 -10.60 0.74
CA SER A 43 15.77 -11.22 -0.49
C SER A 43 14.72 -11.33 -1.60
N GLU A 44 13.43 -11.27 -1.24
CA GLU A 44 12.31 -11.34 -2.18
C GLU A 44 11.86 -9.95 -2.68
N VAL A 45 12.43 -8.87 -2.12
CA VAL A 45 12.03 -7.49 -2.43
C VAL A 45 13.11 -6.78 -3.24
N ALA A 46 12.79 -6.49 -4.51
CA ALA A 46 13.66 -5.68 -5.36
C ALA A 46 13.84 -4.27 -4.78
N PHE A 47 15.07 -3.75 -4.86
CA PHE A 47 15.45 -2.40 -4.38
C PHE A 47 15.26 -2.16 -2.88
N TYR A 48 15.20 -3.23 -2.07
CA TYR A 48 15.12 -3.08 -0.62
C TYR A 48 16.43 -2.55 -0.04
N ASN A 49 16.37 -1.40 0.62
CA ASN A 49 17.48 -0.82 1.36
C ASN A 49 17.10 -0.69 2.85
N LEU A 50 17.76 -1.49 3.69
CA LEU A 50 17.51 -1.53 5.13
C LEU A 50 17.85 -0.20 5.82
N ASN A 51 18.69 0.64 5.20
CA ASN A 51 19.08 1.96 5.70
C ASN A 51 18.27 3.11 5.08
N ASP A 52 17.24 2.83 4.27
CA ASP A 52 16.42 3.87 3.67
C ASP A 52 15.66 4.64 4.77
N PRO A 53 15.85 5.97 4.90
CA PRO A 53 15.11 6.78 5.87
C PRO A 53 13.58 6.76 5.65
N ALA A 54 13.11 6.42 4.44
CA ALA A 54 11.70 6.23 4.14
C ALA A 54 11.07 5.06 4.90
N LYS A 55 11.85 4.10 5.42
CA LYS A 55 11.36 2.93 6.19
C LYS A 55 10.63 3.28 7.49
N PHE A 56 10.71 4.54 7.93
CA PHE A 56 10.02 5.00 9.13
C PHE A 56 8.64 5.61 8.81
N GLY A 57 8.33 5.83 7.53
CA GLY A 57 7.04 6.37 7.11
C GLY A 57 6.70 7.67 7.85
N ARG A 58 5.49 7.74 8.42
CA ARG A 58 4.96 8.91 9.15
C ARG A 58 5.78 9.31 10.38
N TYR A 59 6.52 8.38 10.97
CA TYR A 59 7.36 8.67 12.13
C TYR A 59 8.46 9.69 11.84
N THR A 60 8.96 9.75 10.60
CA THR A 60 9.94 10.77 10.19
C THR A 60 9.47 12.20 10.48
N PHE A 61 8.16 12.44 10.40
CA PHE A 61 7.56 13.75 10.64
C PHE A 61 7.03 13.92 12.06
N LEU A 62 6.38 12.89 12.62
CA LEU A 62 5.64 13.01 13.89
C LEU A 62 6.39 12.49 15.12
N LYS A 63 7.46 11.72 14.94
CA LYS A 63 8.21 11.01 16.02
C LYS A 63 7.33 10.16 16.94
N LYS A 64 6.11 9.86 16.50
CA LYS A 64 5.08 9.03 17.13
C LYS A 64 4.39 8.33 15.97
N GLU A 65 4.17 7.01 16.05
CA GLU A 65 3.67 6.14 14.98
C GLU A 65 4.70 5.65 13.94
N GLU A 66 5.65 4.81 14.38
CA GLU A 66 6.57 4.08 13.48
C GLU A 66 5.82 3.16 12.50
N GLY A 67 6.36 3.06 11.28
CA GLY A 67 5.91 2.09 10.29
C GLY A 67 4.52 2.35 9.69
N LYS A 68 3.94 3.55 9.90
CA LYS A 68 2.69 3.95 9.23
C LYS A 68 2.97 4.67 7.92
N TYR A 69 2.30 4.26 6.85
CA TYR A 69 2.49 4.80 5.50
C TYR A 69 1.19 5.32 4.94
N LYS A 70 1.28 6.39 4.16
CA LYS A 70 0.14 6.89 3.39
C LYS A 70 -0.14 5.88 2.27
N LYS A 71 -1.42 5.53 2.10
CA LYS A 71 -1.87 4.77 0.93
C LYS A 71 -1.47 5.52 -0.35
N LEU A 72 -0.87 4.84 -1.33
CA LEU A 72 -0.57 5.42 -2.65
C LEU A 72 -1.80 5.34 -3.56
N GLN A 73 -1.89 6.26 -4.50
CA GLN A 73 -2.88 6.22 -5.58
C GLN A 73 -2.56 5.06 -6.52
N LEU A 74 -3.54 4.25 -6.87
CA LEU A 74 -3.34 3.09 -7.76
C LEU A 74 -3.41 3.45 -9.26
N TYR A 75 -3.77 4.68 -9.61
CA TYR A 75 -3.74 5.11 -11.01
C TYR A 75 -2.32 5.14 -11.57
N ASN A 76 -2.16 4.59 -12.78
CA ASN A 76 -0.88 4.46 -13.49
C ASN A 76 0.14 3.54 -12.80
N LEU A 77 -0.30 2.64 -11.91
CA LEU A 77 0.54 1.52 -11.48
C LEU A 77 0.88 0.69 -12.74
N ARG A 78 2.18 0.47 -13.00
CA ARG A 78 2.69 -0.30 -14.12
C ARG A 78 3.63 -1.38 -13.62
#